data_AF-A0A520JWW8-F1
#
_entry.id   AF-A0A520JWW8-F1
#
_cell.length_a   1.000
_cell.length_b   1.000
_cell.length_c   1.000
_cell.angle_alpha   90.00
_cell.angle_beta   90.00
_cell.angle_gamma   90.00
#
_symmetry.space_group_name_H-M   'P 1'
#
loop_
_entity.id
_entity.type
_entity.pdbx_description
1 polymer ?
#
loop_
_entity_poly.entity_id
_entity_poly.type
_entity_poly.pdbx_seq_one_letter_code
_entity_poly.pdbx_strand_id
1 'polypeptide(L)'
;MQISGSTEKISLIGILDSGADYCTAPRAICEELLNTVREQEIYIPGGTLILPMFKGAVAVGDMEKEVEIIGVDMHPRLNIDCLVG
;
A
#
# COMPACT_ATOMS: atom_id res chain seq x y z
N MET A 1 5.36 -5.25 -8.21
CA MET A 1 4.26 -4.27 -8.14
C MET A 1 4.83 -2.90 -8.39
N GLN A 2 4.10 -1.98 -9.02
CA GLN A 2 4.51 -0.57 -9.11
C GLN A 2 3.46 0.34 -8.50
N ILE A 3 3.86 1.43 -7.84
CA ILE A 3 2.97 2.48 -7.31
C ILE A 3 3.28 3.81 -7.99
N SER A 4 2.24 4.56 -8.38
CA SER A 4 2.35 5.94 -8.90
C SER A 4 1.30 6.90 -8.33
N GLY A 5 1.73 8.13 -8.04
CA GLY A 5 0.88 9.29 -7.75
C GLY A 5 1.18 10.53 -8.61
N SER A 6 2.27 10.47 -9.39
CA SER A 6 2.69 11.42 -10.43
C SER A 6 3.41 10.64 -11.54
N THR A 7 4.14 11.28 -12.47
CA THR A 7 4.87 10.61 -13.58
C THR A 7 5.91 9.57 -13.15
N GLU A 8 6.19 9.43 -11.85
CA GLU A 8 7.16 8.51 -11.29
C GLU A 8 6.49 7.20 -10.82
N LYS A 9 7.10 6.06 -11.19
CA LYS A 9 6.68 4.71 -10.81
C LYS A 9 7.79 4.07 -9.97
N ILE A 10 7.48 3.66 -8.75
CA ILE A 10 8.42 2.89 -7.91
C ILE A 10 8.06 1.41 -7.97
N SER A 11 9.06 0.55 -8.12
CA SER A 11 8.89 -0.91 -8.11
C SER A 11 9.06 -1.47 -6.69
N LEU A 12 8.09 -2.27 -6.26
CA LEU A 12 8.00 -2.91 -4.94
C LEU A 12 7.82 -4.43 -5.08
N ILE A 13 8.32 -5.17 -4.09
CA ILE A 13 8.11 -6.60 -3.93
C ILE A 13 6.79 -6.81 -3.18
N GLY A 14 5.78 -7.31 -3.89
CA GLY A 14 4.43 -7.49 -3.34
C GLY A 14 3.91 -8.90 -3.47
N ILE A 15 2.99 -9.27 -2.59
CA ILE A 15 2.19 -10.50 -2.67
C ILE A 15 0.76 -10.14 -3.06
N LEU A 16 0.19 -10.89 -4.00
CA LEU A 16 -1.26 -10.89 -4.24
C LEU A 16 -1.91 -11.79 -3.19
N ASP A 17 -2.71 -11.22 -2.30
CA ASP A 17 -3.32 -11.91 -1.17
C ASP A 17 -4.83 -11.67 -1.16
N SER A 18 -5.60 -12.64 -1.63
CA SER A 18 -7.07 -12.56 -1.67
C SER A 18 -7.72 -12.51 -0.28
N GLY A 19 -6.95 -12.73 0.79
CA GLY A 19 -7.41 -12.53 2.18
C GLY A 19 -7.20 -11.11 2.69
N ALA A 20 -6.51 -10.24 1.95
CA ALA A 20 -6.30 -8.85 2.32
C ALA A 20 -7.45 -7.97 1.79
N ASP A 21 -8.03 -7.15 2.66
CA ASP A 21 -9.08 -6.20 2.26
C ASP A 21 -8.51 -4.95 1.56
N TYR A 22 -7.20 -4.72 1.70
CA TYR A 22 -6.55 -3.48 1.27
C TYR A 22 -5.24 -3.75 0.55
N CYS A 23 -4.90 -2.85 -0.36
CA CYS A 23 -3.53 -2.69 -0.83
C CYS A 23 -2.72 -1.98 0.27
N THR A 24 -1.53 -2.48 0.58
CA THR A 24 -0.60 -1.86 1.53
C THR A 24 0.70 -1.51 0.85
N ALA A 25 1.42 -0.52 1.37
CA ALA A 25 2.76 -0.17 0.93
C ALA A 25 3.53 0.55 2.04
N PRO A 26 4.87 0.67 1.94
CA PRO A 26 5.65 1.35 2.95
C PRO A 26 5.20 2.81 3.09
N ARG A 27 4.84 3.20 4.32
CA ARG A 27 4.29 4.54 4.61
C ARG A 27 5.16 5.66 4.06
N ALA A 28 6.47 5.59 4.27
CA ALA A 28 7.42 6.60 3.79
C ALA A 28 7.34 6.81 2.27
N ILE A 29 7.17 5.73 1.49
CA ILE A 29 7.04 5.80 0.03
C ILE A 29 5.70 6.43 -0.37
N CYS A 30 4.62 6.07 0.34
CA CYS A 30 3.31 6.67 0.10
C CYS A 30 3.30 8.16 0.39
N GLU A 31 3.90 8.60 1.50
CA GLU A 31 3.97 10.02 1.87
C GLU A 31 4.83 10.85 0.90
N GLU A 32 5.84 10.23 0.27
CA GLU A 32 6.67 10.89 -0.73
C GLU A 32 5.95 11.05 -2.09
N LEU A 33 5.18 10.04 -2.51
CA LEU A 33 4.64 9.97 -3.87
C LEU A 33 3.15 10.32 -4.00
N LEU A 34 2.38 10.13 -2.93
CA LEU A 34 0.92 10.13 -2.97
C LEU A 34 0.35 11.19 -2.04
N ASN A 35 -0.87 11.63 -2.36
CA ASN A 35 -1.62 12.49 -1.47
C ASN A 35 -2.42 11.64 -0.47
N THR A 36 -2.27 11.95 0.82
CA THR A 36 -3.11 11.38 1.87
C THR A 36 -4.56 11.80 1.65
N VAL A 37 -5.47 10.84 1.72
CA VAL A 37 -6.92 11.05 1.54
C VAL A 37 -7.61 11.14 2.89
N ARG A 38 -7.35 10.16 3.76
CA ARG A 38 -7.95 10.04 5.10
C ARG A 38 -7.11 9.13 6.00
N GLU A 39 -7.39 9.16 7.29
CA GLU A 39 -6.97 8.10 8.22
C GLU A 39 -8.00 6.96 8.17
N GLN A 40 -7.52 5.72 8.17
CA GLN A 40 -8.34 4.51 8.14
C GLN A 40 -8.10 3.68 9.41
N GLU A 41 -9.20 3.34 10.07
CA GLU A 41 -9.20 2.38 11.18
C GLU A 41 -9.13 0.95 10.61
N ILE A 42 -8.12 0.18 11.03
CA ILE A 42 -7.89 -1.21 10.60
C ILE A 42 -7.88 -2.12 11.82
N TYR A 43 -8.68 -3.18 11.76
CA TYR A 43 -8.79 -4.18 12.82
C TYR A 43 -7.74 -5.27 12.61
N ILE A 44 -6.91 -5.50 13.62
CA ILE A 44 -5.89 -6.54 13.62
C ILE A 44 -6.05 -7.46 14.83
N PRO A 45 -5.52 -8.70 14.79
CA PRO A 45 -5.45 -9.53 15.98
C PRO A 45 -4.72 -8.78 17.12
N GLY A 46 -5.42 -8.53 18.23
CA GLY A 46 -4.87 -7.83 19.39
C GLY A 46 -5.21 -6.33 19.48
N GLY A 47 -5.95 -5.77 18.52
CA GLY A 47 -6.48 -4.40 18.65
C GLY A 47 -6.78 -3.72 17.32
N THR A 48 -6.69 -2.40 17.34
CA THR A 48 -7.00 -1.56 16.20
C THR A 48 -5.84 -0.63 15.92
N LEU A 49 -5.52 -0.43 14.65
CA LEU A 49 -4.57 0.57 14.16
C LEU A 49 -5.30 1.67 13.41
N ILE A 50 -4.78 2.90 13.52
CA ILE A 50 -5.20 4.03 12.69
C ILE A 50 -4.03 4.34 11.76
N LEU A 51 -4.26 4.18 10.45
CA LEU A 51 -3.21 4.28 9.43
C LEU A 51 -3.62 5.22 8.30
N PRO A 52 -2.68 5.97 7.72
CA PRO A 52 -2.98 6.87 6.62
C PRO A 52 -3.33 6.07 5.35
N MET A 53 -4.38 6.51 4.68
CA MET A 53 -4.81 5.99 3.40
C MET A 53 -4.51 7.01 2.30
N PHE A 54 -3.95 6.50 1.22
CA PHE A 54 -3.53 7.26 0.05
C PHE A 54 -4.31 6.77 -1.18
N LYS A 55 -4.42 7.62 -2.20
CA LYS A 55 -4.92 7.21 -3.51
C LYS A 55 -3.75 7.19 -4.50
N GLY A 56 -3.60 6.10 -5.23
CA GLY A 56 -2.56 5.93 -6.24
C GLY A 56 -2.94 4.87 -7.27
N ALA A 57 -2.12 4.73 -8.31
CA ALA A 57 -2.26 3.62 -9.25
C ALA A 57 -1.26 2.51 -8.93
N VAL A 58 -1.73 1.27 -8.97
CA VAL A 58 -0.94 0.06 -8.78
C VAL A 58 -0.88 -0.71 -10.08
N ALA A 59 0.33 -1.09 -10.50
CA ALA A 59 0.54 -1.95 -11.66
C ALA A 59 1.15 -3.31 -11.28
N VAL A 60 0.59 -4.38 -11.84
CA VAL A 60 1.04 -5.78 -11.71
C VAL A 60 0.98 -6.45 -13.08
N GLY A 61 2.14 -6.76 -13.65
CA GLY A 61 2.22 -7.25 -15.04
C GLY A 61 1.69 -6.19 -16.01
N ASP A 62 0.77 -6.60 -16.88
CA ASP A 62 0.13 -5.71 -17.87
C ASP A 62 -1.12 -4.99 -17.34
N MET A 63 -1.45 -5.19 -16.05
CA MET A 63 -2.60 -4.56 -15.41
C MET A 63 -2.18 -3.34 -14.60
N GLU A 64 -2.91 -2.23 -14.76
CA GLU A 64 -2.76 -1.02 -13.96
C GLU A 64 -4.15 -0.55 -13.49
N LYS A 65 -4.27 -0.20 -12.20
CA LYS A 65 -5.54 0.19 -11.59
C LYS A 65 -5.34 1.24 -10.50
N GLU A 66 -6.21 2.26 -10.48
CA GLU A 66 -6.32 3.15 -9.33
C GLU A 66 -6.92 2.41 -8.13
N VAL A 67 -6.24 2.47 -6.99
CA VAL A 67 -6.66 1.83 -5.74
C VAL A 67 -6.40 2.76 -4.54
N GLU A 68 -7.09 2.47 -3.45
CA GLU A 68 -6.74 3.02 -2.14
C GLU A 68 -5.61 2.16 -1.55
N ILE A 69 -4.60 2.83 -0.99
CA ILE A 69 -3.38 2.20 -0.46
C ILE A 69 -3.23 2.61 0.99
N ILE A 70 -3.09 1.64 1.89
CA ILE A 70 -2.76 1.87 3.30
C ILE A 70 -1.25 1.98 3.45
N GLY A 71 -0.77 3.10 3.99
CA GLY A 71 0.63 3.26 4.37
C GLY A 71 0.91 2.54 5.67
N VAL A 72 1.78 1.52 5.63
CA VAL A 72 2.17 0.71 6.78
C VAL A 72 3.66 0.80 7.06
N ASP A 73 4.04 0.70 8.32
CA ASP A 73 5.44 0.51 8.74
C ASP A 73 5.72 -0.99 8.86
N MET A 74 6.40 -1.55 7.87
CA MET A 74 6.71 -2.97 7.81
C MET A 74 7.93 -3.30 8.67
N HIS A 75 7.88 -4.43 9.39
CA HIS A 75 9.04 -4.89 10.15
C HIS A 75 10.16 -5.30 9.19
N PRO A 76 11.44 -4.90 9.41
CA PRO A 76 12.56 -5.16 8.50
C PRO A 76 12.95 -6.64 8.32
N ARG A 77 12.21 -7.57 8.94
CA ARG A 77 12.39 -9.02 8.77
C ARG A 77 11.48 -9.60 7.69
N LEU A 78 10.52 -8.80 7.22
CA LEU A 78 9.67 -9.17 6.10
C LEU A 78 10.43 -8.88 4.80
N ASN A 79 10.51 -9.87 3.91
CA ASN A 79 11.12 -9.74 2.59
C ASN A 79 10.09 -9.28 1.54
N ILE A 80 9.08 -8.54 1.98
CA ILE A 80 8.01 -8.00 1.15
C ILE A 80 7.80 -6.54 1.54
N ASP A 81 7.45 -5.72 0.56
CA ASP A 81 7.19 -4.30 0.73
C ASP A 81 5.68 -4.03 0.85
N CYS A 82 4.86 -4.85 0.19
CA CYS A 82 3.43 -4.60 0.02
C CYS A 82 2.58 -5.88 -0.06
N LEU A 83 1.31 -5.73 0.33
CA LEU A 83 0.25 -6.71 0.08
C LEU A 83 -0.77 -6.07 -0.87
N VAL A 84 -1.30 -6.85 -1.81
CA VAL A 84 -2.33 -6.41 -2.75
C VAL A 84 -3.52 -7.35 -2.62
N GLY A 85 -4.59 -6.84 -2.02
CA GLY A 85 -5.91 -7.46 -1.98
C GLY A 85 -6.64 -7.46 -3.31
#